data_AF-A0A7H1RXB6-F1
#
_entry.id   AF-A0A7H1RXB6-F1
#
_cell.length_a   1.000
_cell.length_b   1.000
_cell.length_c   1.000
_cell.angle_alpha   90.00
_cell.angle_beta   90.00
_cell.angle_gamma   90.00
#
_symmetry.space_group_name_H-M   'P 1'
#
loop_
_entity.id
_entity.type
_entity.pdbx_description
1 polymer ?
#
loop_
_entity_poly.entity_id
_entity_poly.type
_entity_poly.pdbx_seq_one_letter_code
_entity_poly.pdbx_strand_id
1 'polypeptide(L)' 'MTRYALAKPQKKNPSGGSDKDWFVLRFKRPGFTIGVAPYVGERPVPLKYFPAIWS' A
#
# COMPACT_ATOMS: atom_id res chain seq x y z
N MET A 1 5.19 -7.82 -14.75
CA MET A 1 3.91 -7.52 -14.05
C MET A 1 4.09 -7.93 -12.59
N THR A 2 3.87 -7.03 -11.63
CA THR A 2 4.09 -7.34 -10.21
C THR A 2 2.92 -8.17 -9.65
N ARG A 3 3.20 -9.12 -8.75
CA ARG A 3 2.21 -10.10 -8.26
C ARG A 3 1.36 -9.60 -7.08
N TYR A 4 1.24 -8.27 -6.90
CA TYR A 4 0.48 -7.68 -5.79
C TYR A 4 -1.02 -7.68 -6.05
N ALA A 5 -1.82 -7.99 -5.02
CA ALA A 5 -3.28 -7.95 -5.11
C ALA A 5 -3.82 -6.51 -5.03
N LEU A 6 -4.73 -6.14 -5.93
CA LEU A 6 -5.38 -4.83 -5.94
C LEU A 6 -6.53 -4.77 -4.91
N ALA A 7 -6.25 -4.26 -3.72
CA ALA A 7 -7.27 -3.95 -2.73
C ALA A 7 -8.00 -2.63 -3.07
N LYS A 8 -9.34 -2.66 -3.09
CA LYS A 8 -10.17 -1.45 -3.10
C LYS A 8 -10.26 -0.87 -1.67
N PRO A 9 -10.36 0.46 -1.49
CA PRO A 9 -10.57 1.05 -0.16
C PRO A 9 -11.88 0.53 0.45
N GLN A 10 -11.84 0.13 1.73
CA GLN A 10 -12.97 -0.48 2.41
C GLN A 10 -13.88 0.56 3.06
N LYS A 11 -15.20 0.37 2.97
CA LYS A 11 -16.20 1.20 3.68
C LYS A 11 -16.23 0.96 5.20
N LYS A 12 -15.72 -0.18 5.67
CA LYS A 12 -15.63 -0.55 7.09
C LYS A 12 -14.20 -0.24 7.55
N ASN A 13 -14.07 0.55 8.62
CA ASN A 13 -12.83 1.24 9.01
C ASN A 13 -12.17 1.98 7.83
N PRO A 14 -12.77 3.08 7.34
CA PRO A 14 -12.13 3.93 6.34
C PRO A 14 -10.84 4.53 6.90
N SER A 15 -9.70 4.08 6.40
CA SER A 15 -8.39 4.69 6.66
C SER A 15 -8.30 6.00 5.87
N GLY A 16 -8.85 7.07 6.43
CA GLY A 16 -8.91 8.39 5.81
C GLY A 16 -7.93 9.37 6.43
N GLY A 17 -7.38 10.26 5.60
CA GLY A 17 -6.38 11.25 6.00
C GLY A 17 -4.93 10.79 5.74
N SER A 18 -4.76 9.73 4.97
CA SER A 18 -3.45 9.27 4.49
C SER A 18 -2.91 10.15 3.36
N ASP A 19 -1.60 10.10 3.10
CA ASP A 19 -0.95 10.87 2.02
C ASP A 19 -1.62 10.64 0.65
N LYS A 20 -2.14 9.44 0.41
CA LYS A 20 -2.98 9.09 -0.74
C LYS A 20 -4.19 10.00 -0.87
N ASP A 21 -4.94 10.16 0.22
CA ASP A 21 -6.20 10.88 0.21
C ASP A 21 -5.95 12.35 -0.08
N TRP A 22 -4.93 12.93 0.55
CA TRP A 22 -4.47 14.29 0.24
C TRP A 22 -4.01 14.42 -1.22
N PHE A 23 -3.20 13.50 -1.73
CA PHE A 23 -2.71 13.53 -3.11
C PHE A 23 -3.85 13.44 -4.14
N VAL A 24 -4.80 12.52 -3.95
CA VAL A 24 -6.00 12.36 -4.78
C VAL A 24 -6.88 13.60 -4.71
N LEU A 25 -7.08 14.17 -3.51
CA LEU A 25 -7.87 15.40 -3.32
C LEU A 25 -7.21 16.62 -3.98
N ARG A 26 -5.87 16.77 -3.86
CA ARG A 26 -5.11 17.93 -4.32
C ARG A 26 -4.80 17.92 -5.81
N PHE A 27 -4.38 16.77 -6.35
CA PHE A 27 -3.90 16.65 -7.75
C PHE A 27 -4.87 15.95 -8.69
N LYS A 28 -5.97 15.37 -8.18
CA LYS A 28 -6.98 14.61 -8.96
C LYS A 28 -6.40 13.45 -9.79
N ARG A 29 -5.31 12.83 -9.30
CA ARG A 29 -4.62 11.67 -9.90
C ARG A 29 -4.74 10.43 -8.99
N PRO A 30 -4.70 9.19 -9.53
CA PRO A 30 -4.72 7.97 -8.72
C PRO A 30 -3.54 7.88 -7.73
N GLY A 31 -3.76 7.33 -6.53
CA GLY A 31 -2.77 7.28 -5.45
C GLY A 31 -2.32 5.87 -5.02
N PHE A 32 -1.01 5.73 -4.74
CA PHE A 32 -0.25 4.58 -4.22
C PHE A 32 0.94 5.14 -3.41
N THR A 33 1.53 4.58 -2.34
CA THR A 33 1.36 3.41 -1.44
C THR A 33 1.11 2.02 -2.06
N ILE A 34 2.06 1.12 -1.78
CA ILE A 34 2.11 -0.31 -2.10
C ILE A 34 2.46 -1.08 -0.81
N GLY A 35 1.87 -2.24 -0.57
CA GLY A 35 2.24 -3.11 0.57
C GLY A 35 3.33 -4.10 0.16
N VAL A 36 4.57 -3.87 0.56
CA VAL A 36 5.76 -4.63 0.10
C VAL A 36 5.95 -6.01 0.74
N ALA A 37 5.17 -6.34 1.77
CA ALA A 37 5.19 -7.64 2.43
C ALA A 37 3.78 -8.02 2.94
N PRO A 38 3.49 -9.32 3.18
CA PRO A 38 2.22 -9.74 3.77
C PRO A 38 2.02 -9.11 5.16
N TYR A 39 0.81 -8.62 5.45
CA TYR A 39 0.50 -8.06 6.77
C TYR A 39 0.46 -9.18 7.83
N VAL A 40 1.27 -9.00 8.88
CA VAL A 40 1.45 -9.96 9.98
C VAL A 40 1.53 -9.25 11.34
N GLY A 41 0.92 -8.07 11.46
CA GLY A 41 1.13 -7.15 12.58
C GLY A 41 2.39 -6.30 12.43
N GLU A 42 2.56 -5.33 13.31
CA GLU A 42 3.64 -4.33 13.27
C GLU A 42 5.00 -4.97 13.59
N ARG A 43 5.88 -5.02 12.59
CA ARG A 43 7.25 -5.56 12.69
C ARG A 43 8.11 -5.08 11.51
N PRO A 44 9.45 -5.10 11.61
CA PRO A 44 10.34 -4.89 10.46
C PRO A 44 10.09 -5.91 9.35
N VAL A 45 10.23 -5.49 8.08
CA VAL A 45 10.10 -6.37 6.91
C VAL A 45 11.26 -7.38 6.87
N PRO A 46 11.00 -8.71 6.89
CA PRO A 46 12.08 -9.70 6.83
C PRO A 46 12.89 -9.63 5.53
N LEU A 47 14.22 -9.68 5.64
CA LEU A 47 15.17 -9.54 4.51
C LEU A 47 14.87 -10.49 3.33
N LYS A 48 14.31 -11.68 3.60
CA LYS A 48 13.90 -12.65 2.55
C LYS A 48 12.92 -12.12 1.51
N TYR A 49 12.21 -11.01 1.78
CA TYR A 49 11.30 -10.39 0.82
C TYR A 49 12.00 -9.38 -0.11
N PHE A 50 13.14 -8.81 0.29
CA PHE A 50 13.82 -7.75 -0.48
C PHE A 50 14.15 -8.13 -1.93
N PRO A 51 14.64 -9.35 -2.25
CA PRO A 51 14.87 -9.75 -3.63
C PRO A 51 13.62 -9.69 -4.53
N ALA A 52 12.42 -9.89 -3.97
CA ALA A 52 11.14 -9.85 -4.69
C ALA A 52 10.43 -8.47 -4.63
N ILE A 53 11.01 -7.50 -3.91
CA ILE A 53 10.54 -6.11 -3.86
C ILE A 53 11.22 -5.27 -4.96
N TRP A 54 12.46 -5.61 -5.32
CA TRP A 54 13.31 -4.83 -6.22
C TRP A 54 13.59 -5.50 -7.59
N SER A 55 12.89 -6.60 -7.90
CA SER A 55 12.94 -7.36 -9.17
C SER A 55 11.78 -7.05 -10.12
#